data_AF-A0A530YLD1-F1
#
_entry.id   AF-A0A530YLD1-F1
#
_cell.length_a   1.000
_cell.length_b   1.000
_cell.length_c   1.000
_cell.angle_alpha   90.00
_cell.angle_beta   90.00
_cell.angle_gamma   90.00
#
_symmetry.space_group_name_H-M   'P 1'
#
loop_
_entity.id
_entity.type
_entity.pdbx_description
1 polymer ?
#
loop_
_entity_poly.entity_id
_entity_poly.type
_entity_poly.pdbx_seq_one_letter_code
_entity_poly.pdbx_strand_id
1 'polypeptide(L)' 'MFDWLIVGAGFAGSVLAERIASQRRESVLLIDRRNHVGGNAYDCYDEAGILIHRYGPHIFHTNA' A
#
# COMPACT_ATOMS: atom_id res chain seq x y z
N MET A 1 -3.21 20.91 -7.64
CA MET A 1 -4.26 20.59 -6.64
C MET A 1 -4.64 19.13 -6.88
N PHE A 2 -4.97 18.37 -5.83
CA PHE A 2 -5.39 16.97 -5.94
C PHE A 2 -6.89 16.87 -5.73
N ASP A 3 -7.56 15.97 -6.45
CA ASP A 3 -9.00 15.72 -6.31
C ASP A 3 -9.30 14.91 -5.04
N TRP A 4 -8.36 14.03 -4.65
CA TRP A 4 -8.48 13.18 -3.46
C TRP A 4 -7.23 13.23 -2.58
N LEU A 5 -7.46 13.21 -1.26
CA LEU A 5 -6.46 12.92 -0.24
C LEU A 5 -6.81 11.59 0.43
N ILE A 6 -5.88 10.63 0.40
CA ILE A 6 -6.03 9.34 1.07
C ILE A 6 -4.92 9.21 2.12
N VAL A 7 -5.30 8.88 3.36
CA VAL A 7 -4.38 8.70 4.49
C VAL A 7 -4.25 7.22 4.82
N GLY A 8 -3.04 6.69 4.66
CA GLY A 8 -2.67 5.29 4.84
C GLY A 8 -2.49 4.57 3.50
N ALA A 9 -1.28 4.09 3.23
CA ALA A 9 -0.90 3.40 1.99
C ALA A 9 -0.93 1.86 2.13
N GLY A 10 -1.76 1.32 3.03
CA GLY A 10 -2.09 -0.10 3.08
C GLY A 10 -3.03 -0.54 1.95
N PHE A 11 -3.51 -1.78 1.96
CA PHE A 11 -4.39 -2.31 0.91
C PHE A 11 -5.60 -1.40 0.62
N ALA A 12 -6.33 -0.96 1.65
CA ALA A 12 -7.52 -0.14 1.45
C ALA A 12 -7.21 1.18 0.71
N GLY A 13 -6.22 1.93 1.17
CA GLY A 13 -5.86 3.22 0.56
C GLY A 13 -5.23 3.06 -0.82
N SER A 14 -4.36 2.08 -1.00
CA SER A 14 -3.69 1.82 -2.28
C SER A 14 -4.64 1.31 -3.36
N VAL A 15 -5.61 0.45 -3.01
CA VAL A 15 -6.64 -0.01 -3.95
C VAL A 15 -7.57 1.14 -4.34
N LEU A 16 -8.01 1.97 -3.39
CA LEU A 16 -8.83 3.15 -3.71
C LEU A 16 -8.05 4.14 -4.59
N ALA A 17 -6.80 4.43 -4.26
CA ALA A 17 -5.95 5.33 -5.03
C ALA A 17 -5.79 4.84 -6.47
N GLU A 18 -5.50 3.55 -6.66
CA GLU A 18 -5.38 2.94 -7.99
C GLU A 18 -6.68 3.07 -8.78
N ARG A 19 -7.83 2.67 -8.20
CA ARG A 19 -9.12 2.70 -8.90
C ARG A 19 -9.57 4.10 -9.27
N ILE A 20 -9.36 5.07 -8.38
CA ILE A 20 -9.67 6.48 -8.66
C ILE A 20 -8.79 7.00 -9.81
N ALA A 21 -7.48 6.78 -9.74
CA ALA A 21 -6.56 7.24 -10.76
C ALA A 21 -6.80 6.57 -12.12
N SER A 22 -7.01 5.25 -12.15
CA SER A 22 -7.11 4.49 -13.41
C SER A 22 -8.48 4.57 -14.06
N GLN A 23 -9.56 4.53 -13.27
CA GLN A 23 -10.93 4.46 -13.80
C GLN A 23 -11.58 5.84 -13.93
N ARG A 24 -11.25 6.78 -13.05
CA ARG A 24 -11.84 8.13 -13.05
C ARG A 24 -10.92 9.19 -13.64
N ARG A 25 -9.62 8.88 -13.80
CA ARG A 25 -8.59 9.83 -14.26
C ARG A 25 -8.48 11.07 -13.36
N GLU A 26 -8.80 10.89 -12.09
CA GLU A 26 -8.71 11.92 -11.06
C GLU A 26 -7.36 11.81 -10.33
N SER A 27 -6.85 12.94 -9.87
CA SER A 27 -5.56 13.04 -9.19
C SER A 27 -5.70 12.69 -7.70
N VAL A 28 -4.80 11.83 -7.20
CA VAL A 28 -4.81 11.34 -5.82
C VAL A 28 -3.50 11.67 -5.13
N LEU A 29 -3.58 12.30 -3.96
CA LEU A 29 -2.48 12.40 -3.00
C LEU A 29 -2.64 11.30 -1.95
N LEU A 30 -1.87 10.22 -2.09
CA LEU A 30 -1.79 9.15 -1.11
C LEU A 30 -0.62 9.41 -0.16
N ILE A 31 -0.91 9.52 1.14
CA ILE A 31 0.11 9.73 2.18
C ILE A 31 0.11 8.60 3.19
N ASP A 32 1.27 8.30 3.75
CA ASP A 32 1.40 7.44 4.92
C ASP A 32 2.38 8.10 5.91
N ARG A 33 2.18 7.85 7.20
CA ARG A 33 3.13 8.30 8.23
C ARG A 33 4.38 7.43 8.30
N ARG A 34 4.30 6.19 7.77
CA ARG A 34 5.43 5.26 7.66
C ARG A 34 6.33 5.68 6.51
N ASN A 35 7.59 5.28 6.57
CA ASN A 35 8.59 5.55 5.54
C ASN A 35 8.49 4.60 4.33
N HIS A 36 7.39 3.88 4.18
CA HIS A 36 7.13 2.92 3.11
C HIS A 36 5.63 2.76 2.87
N VAL A 37 5.26 2.20 1.72
CA VAL A 37 3.87 1.82 1.38
C VAL A 37 3.54 0.40 1.85
N GLY A 38 2.31 -0.06 1.66
CA GLY A 38 1.90 -1.45 1.92
C GLY A 38 1.30 -1.70 3.31
N GLY A 39 1.36 -0.71 4.22
CA GLY A 39 0.85 -0.88 5.58
C GLY A 39 1.56 -2.03 6.30
N ASN A 40 0.82 -2.94 6.92
CA ASN A 40 1.42 -4.12 7.59
C ASN A 40 1.89 -5.19 6.59
N ALA A 41 1.36 -5.19 5.36
CA ALA A 41 1.77 -6.13 4.32
C ALA A 41 3.08 -5.72 3.62
N TYR A 42 3.78 -4.72 4.14
CA TYR A 42 5.10 -4.34 3.65
C TYR A 42 6.14 -5.41 3.96
N ASP A 43 6.88 -5.79 2.92
CA ASP A 43 8.07 -6.63 2.97
C ASP A 43 9.33 -5.81 2.65
N CYS A 44 10.48 -6.31 3.09
CA CYS A 44 11.78 -5.73 2.81
C CYS A 44 12.87 -6.80 2.89
N TYR A 45 14.00 -6.56 2.21
CA TYR A 45 15.20 -7.34 2.45
C TYR A 45 15.83 -6.99 3.80
N ASP A 46 16.26 -7.99 4.55
CA ASP A 46 17.10 -7.81 5.74
C ASP A 46 18.59 -7.65 5.37
N GLU A 47 19.45 -7.56 6.38
CA GLU A 47 20.90 -7.42 6.21
C GLU A 47 21.57 -8.64 5.55
N ALA A 48 20.93 -9.81 5.62
CA ALA A 48 21.38 -11.04 4.98
C ALA A 48 20.87 -11.16 3.53
N GLY A 49 20.10 -10.19 3.04
CA GLY A 49 19.49 -10.21 1.71
C GLY A 49 18.30 -11.16 1.60
N ILE A 50 17.68 -11.53 2.73
CA ILE A 50 16.48 -12.37 2.77
C ILE A 50 15.23 -11.47 2.75
N LEU A 51 14.27 -11.78 1.88
CA LEU A 51 13.00 -11.07 1.84
C LEU A 51 12.15 -11.46 3.07
N ILE A 52 11.81 -10.49 3.90
CA ILE A 52 11.05 -10.68 5.15
C ILE A 52 9.84 -9.76 5.23
N HIS A 53 8.83 -10.16 5.99
CA HIS A 53 7.69 -9.29 6.31
C HIS A 53 7.96 -8.58 7.64
N ARG A 54 8.15 -7.26 7.60
CA ARG A 54 8.55 -6.48 8.78
C ARG A 54 7.53 -6.55 9.93
N TYR A 55 6.25 -6.74 9.61
CA TYR A 55 5.15 -6.67 10.57
C TYR A 55 4.44 -8.02 10.77
N GLY A 56 5.18 -9.12 10.67
CA GLY A 56 4.66 -10.47 10.83
C GLY A 56 4.24 -11.12 9.50
N PRO A 57 4.03 -12.45 9.48
CA PRO A 57 3.74 -13.19 8.27
C PRO A 57 2.40 -12.77 7.65
N HIS A 58 2.37 -12.61 6.33
CA HIS A 58 1.19 -12.21 5.55
C HIS A 58 1.06 -13.17 4.36
N ILE A 59 0.22 -14.19 4.49
CA ILE A 59 -0.05 -15.15 3.42
C ILE A 59 -1.32 -14.68 2.73
N PHE A 60 -1.25 -14.40 1.43
CA PHE A 60 -2.43 -14.04 0.68
C PHE A 60 -3.33 -15.27 0.47
N HIS A 61 -4.60 -15.16 0.86
CA HIS A 61 -5.62 -16.18 0.59
C HIS A 61 -6.98 -15.51 0.41
N THR A 62 -7.81 -16.08 -0.48
CA THR A 62 -9.20 -15.67 -0.72
C THR A 62 -9.97 -16.88 -1.24
N ASN A 63 -11.29 -16.89 -1.13
CA ASN A 63 -12.16 -18.01 -1.52
C ASN A 63 -12.35 -18.15 -3.05
N ALA A 64 -11.44 -17.60 -3.86
CA ALA A 64 -11.57 -17.63 -5.32
C ALA A 64 -11.70 -19.07 -5.84
#